data_AF-A0A926DWU5-F1
#
_entry.id   AF-A0A926DWU5-F1
#
_cell.length_a   1.000
_cell.length_b   1.000
_cell.length_c   1.000
_cell.angle_alpha   90.00
_cell.angle_beta   90.00
_cell.angle_gamma   90.00
#
_symmetry.space_group_name_H-M   'P 1'
#
loop_
_entity.id
_entity.type
_entity.pdbx_description
1 polymer ?
#
loop_
_entity_poly.entity_id
_entity_poly.type
_entity_poly.pdbx_seq_one_letter_code
_entity_poly.pdbx_strand_id
1 'polypeptide(L)'
;MEQKFYICKHCGNIIAKVKDTGVPVICCGEPMSEIIPGTTDAAMEKHVPVWTVENGIVHVKVGSVEHPMLPEHYIEWVSLHTKQGNQRKELHPGEKPEVCFALCEGDEVEAVYAYCNLHSLWKA
;
A
#
# COMPACT_ATOMS: atom_id res chain seq x y z
N MET A 1 -13.96 1.54 -7.73
CA MET A 1 -12.93 2.08 -8.65
C MET A 1 -11.61 1.83 -7.95
N GLU A 2 -10.71 1.11 -8.60
CA GLU A 2 -9.46 0.69 -7.96
C GLU A 2 -8.64 1.89 -7.47
N GLN A 3 -8.12 1.80 -6.25
CA GLN A 3 -7.25 2.81 -5.66
C GLN A 3 -5.92 2.90 -6.43
N LYS A 4 -5.55 4.11 -6.84
CA LYS A 4 -4.30 4.40 -7.56
C LYS A 4 -3.40 5.32 -6.75
N PHE A 5 -2.10 5.07 -6.82
CA PHE A 5 -1.07 5.85 -6.16
C PHE A 5 -0.14 6.49 -7.19
N TYR A 6 0.35 7.69 -6.89
CA TYR A 6 1.26 8.44 -7.75
C TYR A 6 2.44 8.96 -6.95
N ILE A 7 3.64 8.91 -7.51
CA ILE A 7 4.88 9.38 -6.88
C ILE A 7 5.54 10.49 -7.70
N CYS A 8 6.09 11.49 -7.01
CA CYS A 8 7.03 12.42 -7.59
C CYS A 8 8.42 11.79 -7.61
N LYS A 9 9.02 11.64 -8.80
CA LYS A 9 10.36 11.05 -8.97
C LYS A 9 11.51 11.91 -8.41
N HIS A 10 11.24 13.17 -8.08
CA HIS A 10 12.23 14.10 -7.54
C HIS A 10 12.28 14.10 -6.02
N CYS A 11 11.12 14.25 -5.37
CA CYS A 11 11.03 14.42 -3.91
C CYS A 11 10.42 13.23 -3.17
N GLY A 12 9.96 12.20 -3.87
CA GLY A 12 9.35 11.02 -3.28
C GLY A 12 7.94 11.24 -2.73
N ASN A 13 7.33 12.43 -2.92
CA ASN A 13 5.96 12.68 -2.47
C ASN A 13 4.98 11.68 -3.13
N ILE A 14 4.13 11.03 -2.34
CA ILE A 14 3.14 10.05 -2.79
C ILE A 14 1.73 10.58 -2.53
N ILE A 15 0.85 10.45 -3.51
CA ILE A 15 -0.58 10.77 -3.37
C ILE A 15 -1.46 9.62 -3.85
N ALA A 16 -2.69 9.58 -3.34
CA ALA A 16 -3.79 8.83 -3.93
C ALA A 16 -4.90 9.80 -4.33
N LYS A 17 -5.58 9.54 -5.45
CA LYS A 17 -6.69 10.38 -5.90
C LYS A 17 -8.00 9.93 -5.26
N VAL A 18 -8.68 10.83 -4.55
CA VAL A 18 -10.05 10.58 -4.04
C VAL A 18 -11.08 10.65 -5.17
N LYS A 19 -10.85 11.54 -6.14
CA LYS A 19 -11.63 11.66 -7.38
C LYS A 19 -10.67 11.92 -8.53
N ASP A 20 -10.71 11.09 -9.56
CA ASP A 20 -9.91 11.29 -10.77
C ASP A 20 -10.77 11.82 -11.91
N THR A 21 -10.34 12.95 -12.49
CA THR A 21 -10.96 13.55 -13.68
C THR A 21 -10.03 13.46 -14.90
N GLY A 22 -8.98 12.64 -14.83
CA GLY A 22 -8.03 12.41 -15.93
C GLY A 22 -6.96 13.49 -16.09
N VAL A 23 -6.83 14.41 -15.13
CA VAL A 23 -5.84 15.50 -15.18
C VAL A 23 -4.58 15.09 -14.40
N PRO A 24 -3.37 15.29 -14.96
CA PRO A 24 -2.12 15.03 -14.24
C PRO A 24 -1.94 15.96 -13.03
N VAL A 25 -1.42 15.42 -11.94
CA VAL A 25 -0.95 16.22 -10.80
C VAL A 25 0.52 16.56 -11.01
N ILE A 26 0.88 17.84 -10.83
CA ILE A 26 2.27 18.31 -10.97
C ILE A 26 2.92 18.43 -9.60
N CYS A 27 4.12 17.87 -9.46
CA CYS A 27 4.96 18.01 -8.27
C CYS A 27 6.42 18.21 -8.71
N CYS A 28 7.12 19.18 -8.12
CA CYS A 28 8.48 19.57 -8.55
C CYS A 28 8.59 19.96 -10.03
N GLY A 29 7.53 20.52 -10.61
CA GLY A 29 7.51 21.00 -12.01
C GLY A 29 7.22 19.93 -13.05
N GLU A 30 7.05 18.66 -12.66
CA GLU A 30 6.76 17.56 -13.58
C GLU A 30 5.49 16.78 -13.18
N PRO A 31 4.81 16.13 -14.15
CA PRO A 31 3.73 15.20 -13.85
C PRO A 31 4.19 14.06 -12.94
N MET A 32 3.42 13.79 -11.88
CA MET A 32 3.65 12.63 -11.02
C MET A 32 3.41 11.33 -11.81
N SER A 33 4.19 10.29 -11.50
CA SER A 33 4.11 8.98 -12.16
C SER A 33 3.21 8.04 -11.37
N GLU A 34 2.34 7.27 -12.03
CA GLU A 34 1.58 6.21 -11.37
C GLU A 34 2.53 5.14 -10.82
N ILE A 35 2.28 4.69 -9.60
CA ILE A 35 2.98 3.56 -9.00
C ILE A 35 2.17 2.30 -9.32
N ILE A 36 2.61 1.54 -10.31
CA ILE A 36 1.95 0.30 -10.72
C ILE A 36 2.42 -0.81 -9.77
N PRO A 37 1.52 -1.50 -9.05
CA PRO A 37 1.91 -2.55 -8.12
C PRO A 37 2.65 -3.72 -8.80
N GLY A 38 3.67 -4.27 -8.14
CA GLY A 38 4.34 -5.50 -8.55
C GLY A 38 5.23 -5.39 -9.80
N THR A 39 5.62 -4.18 -10.21
CA THR A 39 6.50 -3.98 -11.37
C THR A 39 8.00 -4.02 -11.03
N THR A 40 8.35 -3.98 -9.75
CA THR A 40 9.75 -4.09 -9.31
C THR A 40 10.19 -5.55 -9.31
N ASP A 41 11.38 -5.83 -9.84
CA ASP A 41 11.98 -7.16 -9.75
C ASP A 41 12.50 -7.42 -8.32
N ALA A 42 11.64 -8.01 -7.49
CA ALA A 42 11.94 -8.39 -6.11
C ALA A 42 11.11 -9.62 -5.67
N ALA A 43 11.48 -10.21 -4.54
CA ALA A 43 10.88 -11.43 -4.01
C ALA A 43 9.39 -11.24 -3.65
N MET A 44 8.48 -11.82 -4.46
CA MET A 44 7.03 -11.66 -4.27
C MET A 44 6.57 -12.13 -2.89
N GLU A 45 7.13 -13.24 -2.41
CA GLU A 45 6.79 -13.86 -1.12
C GLU A 45 7.08 -12.95 0.08
N LYS A 46 7.90 -11.91 -0.08
CA LYS A 46 8.18 -10.92 0.96
C LYS A 46 7.39 -9.63 0.84
N HIS A 47 6.76 -9.37 -0.30
CA HIS A 47 6.19 -8.04 -0.57
C HIS A 47 4.70 -8.07 -0.85
N VAL A 48 4.18 -9.15 -1.45
CA VAL A 48 2.75 -9.30 -1.69
C VAL A 48 2.07 -9.45 -0.32
N PRO A 49 1.12 -8.56 0.04
CA PRO A 49 0.40 -8.68 1.30
C PRO A 49 -0.38 -10.00 1.35
N VAL A 50 -0.46 -10.59 2.53
CA VAL A 50 -1.36 -11.71 2.84
C VAL A 50 -2.30 -11.27 3.94
N TRP A 51 -3.56 -11.67 3.86
CA TRP A 51 -4.54 -11.22 4.83
C TRP A 51 -5.62 -12.26 5.13
N THR A 52 -6.19 -12.16 6.31
CA THR A 52 -7.39 -12.90 6.75
C THR A 52 -8.41 -11.92 7.31
N VAL A 53 -9.68 -12.31 7.33
CA VAL A 53 -10.76 -11.53 7.97
C VAL A 53 -11.40 -12.38 9.05
N GLU A 54 -11.37 -11.88 10.28
CA GLU A 54 -11.93 -12.54 11.45
C GLU A 54 -12.74 -11.53 12.26
N ASN A 55 -14.03 -11.81 12.50
CA ASN A 55 -14.92 -10.96 13.30
C ASN A 55 -14.94 -9.47 12.88
N GLY A 56 -14.91 -9.21 11.56
CA GLY A 56 -14.88 -7.85 11.02
C GLY A 56 -13.53 -7.15 11.11
N ILE A 57 -12.47 -7.85 11.53
CA ILE A 57 -11.09 -7.34 11.54
C ILE A 57 -10.31 -7.98 10.39
N VAL A 58 -9.73 -7.15 9.53
CA VAL A 58 -8.77 -7.58 8.50
C VAL A 58 -7.39 -7.61 9.16
N HIS A 59 -6.76 -8.78 9.21
CA HIS A 59 -5.38 -8.95 9.66
C HIS A 59 -4.48 -9.06 8.44
N VAL A 60 -3.52 -8.14 8.30
CA VAL A 60 -2.60 -8.09 7.16
C VAL A 60 -1.18 -8.36 7.65
N LYS A 61 -0.45 -9.18 6.90
CA LYS A 61 1.00 -9.31 6.98
C LYS A 61 1.61 -8.99 5.63
N VAL A 62 2.81 -8.40 5.61
CA VAL A 62 3.50 -8.14 4.35
C VAL A 62 4.52 -9.24 4.10
N GLY A 63 4.17 -10.02 3.07
CA GLY A 63 4.80 -11.27 2.67
C GLY A 63 4.18 -12.50 3.32
N SER A 64 4.15 -13.61 2.56
CA SER A 64 4.03 -14.96 3.14
C SER A 64 5.31 -15.37 3.89
N VAL A 65 6.43 -14.74 3.55
CA VAL A 65 7.67 -14.68 4.32
C VAL A 65 7.83 -13.25 4.84
N GLU A 66 8.14 -13.08 6.11
CA GLU A 66 8.23 -11.77 6.76
C GLU A 66 9.19 -10.82 6.01
N HIS A 67 8.68 -9.65 5.62
CA HIS A 67 9.49 -8.57 5.05
C HIS A 67 10.45 -7.97 6.09
N PRO A 68 11.68 -7.58 5.71
CA PRO A 68 12.58 -6.84 6.61
C PRO A 68 11.96 -5.53 7.13
N MET A 69 12.21 -5.17 8.38
CA MET A 69 11.78 -3.89 8.97
C MET A 69 12.98 -3.16 9.56
N LEU A 70 13.98 -2.88 8.72
CA LEU A 70 15.22 -2.18 9.07
C LEU A 70 15.14 -0.68 8.73
N PRO A 71 15.91 0.21 9.38
CA PRO A 71 15.89 1.64 9.08
C PRO A 71 16.03 2.00 7.60
N GLU A 72 16.86 1.25 6.87
CA GLU A 72 17.12 1.43 5.45
C GLU A 72 16.18 0.64 4.52
N HIS A 73 15.45 -0.35 5.04
CA HIS A 73 14.62 -1.26 4.26
C HIS A 73 13.43 -1.76 5.07
N TYR A 74 12.27 -1.17 4.82
CA TYR A 74 11.04 -1.47 5.56
C TYR A 74 9.79 -1.21 4.72
N ILE A 75 8.67 -1.74 5.20
CA ILE A 75 7.35 -1.36 4.70
C ILE A 75 6.95 -0.06 5.36
N GLU A 76 6.75 0.99 4.57
CA GLU A 76 6.37 2.31 5.10
C GLU A 76 4.90 2.37 5.49
N TRP A 77 4.04 1.72 4.72
CA TRP A 77 2.60 1.74 4.94
C TRP A 77 1.88 0.60 4.23
N VAL A 78 0.69 0.31 4.73
CA VAL A 78 -0.29 -0.61 4.15
C VAL A 78 -1.60 0.14 3.93
N SER A 79 -2.21 -0.02 2.76
CA SER A 79 -3.52 0.54 2.41
C SER A 79 -4.51 -0.58 2.16
N LEU A 80 -5.61 -0.58 2.90
CA LEU A 80 -6.77 -1.44 2.66
C LEU A 80 -7.75 -0.71 1.75
N HIS A 81 -8.14 -1.32 0.64
CA HIS A 81 -9.22 -0.85 -0.22
C HIS A 81 -10.43 -1.77 -0.08
N THR A 82 -11.60 -1.18 0.09
CA THR A 82 -12.86 -1.88 0.33
C THR A 82 -13.93 -1.38 -0.63
N LYS A 83 -15.07 -2.08 -0.67
CA LYS A 83 -16.25 -1.66 -1.45
C LYS A 83 -16.73 -0.25 -1.08
N GLN A 84 -16.52 0.17 0.17
CA GLN A 84 -17.01 1.44 0.67
C GLN A 84 -15.93 2.53 0.79
N GLY A 85 -14.64 2.21 0.64
CA GLY A 85 -13.59 3.20 0.72
C GLY A 85 -12.18 2.65 0.84
N ASN A 86 -11.38 3.28 1.69
CA ASN A 86 -10.04 2.83 2.00
C ASN A 86 -9.61 3.27 3.41
N GLN A 87 -8.63 2.55 3.96
CA GLN A 87 -7.92 2.88 5.20
C GLN A 87 -6.42 2.73 4.95
N ARG A 88 -5.58 3.51 5.64
CA ARG A 88 -4.12 3.40 5.56
C ARG A 88 -3.52 3.38 6.96
N LYS A 89 -2.56 2.51 7.19
CA LYS A 89 -1.71 2.50 8.39
C LYS A 89 -0.26 2.61 7.99
N GLU A 90 0.47 3.42 8.74
CA GLU A 90 1.92 3.55 8.63
C GLU A 90 2.57 2.48 9.51
N LEU A 91 3.78 2.10 9.13
CA LEU A 91 4.66 1.20 9.86
C LEU A 91 6.03 1.86 9.97
N HIS A 92 6.80 1.46 10.97
CA HIS A 92 8.10 2.02 11.27
C HIS A 92 9.16 0.92 11.42
N PRO A 93 10.45 1.23 11.17
CA PRO A 93 11.55 0.30 11.39
C PRO A 93 11.55 -0.29 12.81
N GLY A 94 11.83 -1.59 12.92
CA GLY A 94 11.82 -2.35 14.17
C GLY A 94 10.45 -2.95 14.55
N GLU A 95 9.36 -2.52 13.89
CA GLU A 95 8.04 -3.13 14.07
C GLU A 95 7.93 -4.44 13.28
N LYS A 96 6.88 -5.23 13.57
CA LYS A 96 6.49 -6.31 12.67
C LYS A 96 5.82 -5.72 11.41
N PRO A 97 6.02 -6.30 10.21
CA PRO A 97 5.35 -5.87 8.99
C PRO A 97 3.88 -6.35 8.96
N GLU A 98 3.12 -6.04 10.00
CA GLU A 98 1.76 -6.52 10.23
C GLU A 98 0.87 -5.36 10.70
N VAL A 99 -0.36 -5.30 10.19
CA VAL A 99 -1.37 -4.31 10.62
C VAL A 99 -2.75 -4.96 10.68
N CYS A 100 -3.70 -4.32 11.36
CA CYS A 100 -5.10 -4.71 11.31
C CYS A 100 -6.02 -3.54 10.96
N PHE A 101 -7.18 -3.82 10.39
CA PHE A 101 -8.20 -2.83 10.06
C PHE A 101 -9.57 -3.32 10.51
N ALA A 102 -10.42 -2.44 11.02
CA ALA A 102 -11.81 -2.78 11.31
C ALA A 102 -12.69 -2.46 10.09
N LEU A 103 -13.60 -3.36 9.77
CA LEU A 103 -14.66 -3.18 8.78
C LEU A 103 -15.99 -2.92 9.48
N CYS A 104 -16.78 -2.02 8.91
CA CYS A 104 -18.19 -1.92 9.28
C CYS A 104 -18.98 -3.08 8.65
N GLU A 105 -20.14 -3.40 9.23
CA GLU A 105 -21.03 -4.40 8.67
C GLU A 105 -21.43 -4.05 7.23
N GLY A 106 -21.31 -5.03 6.32
CA GLY A 106 -21.59 -4.85 4.89
C GLY A 106 -20.46 -4.23 4.07
N ASP A 107 -19.30 -3.92 4.67
CA ASP A 107 -18.08 -3.60 3.91
C ASP A 107 -17.22 -4.85 3.68
N GLU A 108 -16.51 -4.88 2.57
CA GLU A 108 -15.71 -6.03 2.13
C GLU A 108 -14.39 -5.56 1.53
N VAL A 109 -13.32 -6.32 1.79
CA VAL A 109 -11.99 -6.07 1.22
C VAL A 109 -12.01 -6.33 -0.29
N GLU A 110 -11.57 -5.35 -1.08
CA GLU A 110 -11.34 -5.51 -2.52
C GLU A 110 -9.85 -5.66 -2.87
N ALA A 111 -8.97 -5.03 -2.10
CA ALA A 111 -7.53 -5.14 -2.28
C ALA A 111 -6.76 -4.70 -1.02
N VAL A 112 -5.54 -5.21 -0.87
CA VAL A 112 -4.56 -4.72 0.10
C VAL A 112 -3.28 -4.34 -0.61
N TYR A 113 -2.79 -3.13 -0.32
CA TYR A 113 -1.54 -2.61 -0.87
C TYR A 113 -0.49 -2.48 0.22
N ALA A 114 0.78 -2.77 -0.08
CA ALA A 114 1.91 -2.48 0.79
C ALA A 114 3.02 -1.78 0.00
N TYR A 115 3.64 -0.77 0.60
CA TYR A 115 4.72 -0.02 -0.02
C TYR A 115 6.03 -0.23 0.73
N CYS A 116 7.00 -0.82 0.03
CA CYS A 116 8.38 -0.93 0.48
C CYS A 116 9.18 0.27 -0.02
N ASN A 117 9.96 0.90 0.86
CA ASN A 117 10.77 2.07 0.51
C ASN A 117 11.80 1.80 -0.61
N LEU A 118 12.26 0.55 -0.76
CA LEU A 118 13.20 0.14 -1.81
C LEU A 118 12.52 -0.54 -3.00
N HIS A 119 11.46 -1.32 -2.74
CA HIS A 119 10.87 -2.20 -3.75
C HIS A 119 9.48 -1.75 -4.22
N SER A 120 9.08 -0.52 -3.90
CA SER A 120 7.85 0.11 -4.37
C SER A 120 6.57 -0.59 -3.88
N LEU A 121 5.47 -0.42 -4.62
CA LEU A 121 4.12 -0.86 -4.28
C LEU A 121 3.84 -2.31 -4.68
N TRP A 122 3.10 -3.01 -3.83
CA TRP A 122 2.63 -4.37 -4.04
C TRP A 122 1.15 -4.46 -3.69
N LYS A 123 0.43 -5.41 -4.30
CA LYS A 123 -1.02 -5.58 -4.16
C LYS A 123 -1.37 -7.06 -4.05
N ALA A 124 -2.36 -7.37 -3.20
CA ALA A 124 -3.10 -8.62 -3.18
C ALA A 124 -4.62 -8.37 -3.24
#